data_AF-T0HQ84-F1
#
_entry.id   AF-T0HQ84-F1
#
_cell.length_a   1.000
_cell.length_b   1.000
_cell.length_c   1.000
_cell.angle_alpha   90.00
_cell.angle_beta   90.00
_cell.angle_gamma   90.00
#
_symmetry.space_group_name_H-M   'P 1'
#
loop_
_entity.id
_entity.type
_entity.pdbx_description
1 polymer ?
#
loop_
_entity_poly.entity_id
_entity_poly.type
_entity_poly.pdbx_seq_one_letter_code
_entity_poly.pdbx_strand_id
1 'polypeptide(L)'
;MALFKRSGYWKDVSPTGMVADFRAVWKEAGHNRWRIAAVSAACTFSVFYLMSTQEARGPHPPPKIVYISVLPAHRTDEQILASNIENQKRKEAWAAEQAKRDKEVRDIYKTIGRYSGMDVDKIAHDAEVEEAARKKAEMERIGKPRLPEGRTLPQIDQAPSQTGQ
;
A
#
# COMPACT_ATOMS: atom_id res chain seq x y z
N MET A 1 42.28 24.75 37.87
CA MET A 1 41.51 24.30 36.68
C MET A 1 40.48 23.29 37.14
N ALA A 2 39.19 23.61 37.10
CA ALA A 2 38.11 22.68 37.46
C ALA A 2 37.53 22.07 36.18
N LEU A 3 37.77 20.78 35.96
CA LEU A 3 37.53 20.08 34.68
C LEU A 3 36.08 19.61 34.44
N PHE A 4 35.10 19.98 35.26
CA PHE A 4 33.70 19.63 35.00
C PHE A 4 32.75 20.77 35.40
N LYS A 5 32.17 21.43 34.38
CA LYS A 5 31.03 22.33 34.57
C LYS A 5 29.81 21.43 34.83
N ARG A 6 29.30 21.39 36.07
CA ARG A 6 28.02 20.72 36.38
C ARG A 6 26.93 21.35 35.50
N SER A 7 26.30 20.58 34.63
CA SER A 7 25.15 21.05 33.85
C SER A 7 23.99 21.36 34.79
N GLY A 8 23.08 22.25 34.39
CA GLY A 8 22.05 22.84 35.27
C GLY A 8 21.20 21.81 36.04
N TYR A 9 20.94 20.65 35.45
CA TYR A 9 20.21 19.54 36.09
C TYR A 9 20.96 18.85 37.24
N TRP A 10 22.29 18.93 37.27
CA TRP A 10 23.14 18.27 38.28
C TRP A 10 23.67 19.24 39.34
N LYS A 11 23.20 20.50 39.31
CA LYS A 11 23.59 21.52 40.29
C LYS A 11 23.02 21.20 41.67
N ASP A 12 21.81 20.66 41.71
CA ASP A 12 21.07 20.34 42.95
C ASP A 12 21.15 18.84 43.32
N VAL A 13 21.76 18.02 42.47
CA VAL A 13 21.98 16.59 42.74
C VAL A 13 23.30 16.42 43.47
N SER A 14 23.24 16.13 44.78
CA SER A 14 24.41 15.76 45.57
C SER A 14 24.47 14.23 45.73
N PRO A 15 25.45 13.52 45.13
CA PRO A 15 25.60 12.07 45.29
C PRO A 15 25.76 11.65 46.76
N THR A 16 26.43 12.48 47.56
CA THR A 16 26.60 12.29 49.00
C THR A 16 25.27 12.43 49.76
N GLY A 17 24.41 13.37 49.38
CA GLY A 17 23.08 13.54 49.95
C GLY A 17 22.16 12.36 49.63
N MET A 18 22.22 11.83 48.42
CA MET A 18 21.43 10.64 48.04
C MET A 18 21.77 9.41 48.89
N VAL A 19 23.06 9.18 49.17
CA VAL A 19 23.50 8.07 50.02
C VAL A 19 23.10 8.31 51.49
N ALA A 20 23.17 9.55 51.96
CA ALA A 20 22.76 9.91 53.32
C ALA A 20 21.24 9.70 53.53
N ASP A 21 20.44 10.10 52.55
CA ASP A 21 18.99 9.92 52.54
C ASP A 21 18.61 8.44 52.50
N PHE A 22 19.23 7.66 51.60
CA PHE A 22 19.07 6.21 51.56
C PHE A 22 19.43 5.54 52.90
N ARG A 23 20.51 5.98 53.55
CA ARG A 23 20.92 5.48 54.87
C ARG A 23 19.92 5.83 55.97
N ALA A 24 19.28 7.00 55.91
CA ALA A 24 18.23 7.39 56.85
C ALA A 24 17.00 6.49 56.69
N VAL A 25 16.50 6.33 55.47
CA VAL A 25 15.35 5.45 55.14
C VAL A 25 15.64 4.00 55.49
N TRP A 26 16.86 3.51 55.24
CA TRP A 26 17.28 2.15 55.59
C TRP A 26 17.26 1.87 57.09
N LYS A 27 17.57 2.88 57.90
CA LYS A 27 17.47 2.79 59.37
C LYS A 27 16.01 2.86 59.83
N GLU A 28 15.20 3.72 59.23
CA GLU A 28 13.78 3.90 59.53
C GLU A 28 12.94 2.65 59.23
N ALA A 29 13.31 1.89 58.20
CA ALA A 29 12.67 0.61 57.85
C ALA A 29 12.75 -0.47 58.95
N GLY A 30 13.49 -0.23 60.04
CA GLY A 30 13.44 -1.03 61.26
C GLY A 30 13.89 -2.49 61.09
N HIS A 31 13.25 -3.40 61.82
CA HIS A 31 13.61 -4.83 61.82
C HIS A 31 13.31 -5.53 60.47
N ASN A 32 12.29 -5.08 59.74
CA ASN A 32 11.83 -5.73 58.50
C ASN A 32 12.58 -5.26 57.24
N ARG A 33 13.59 -4.39 57.36
CA ARG A 33 14.35 -3.82 56.23
C ARG A 33 14.84 -4.85 55.20
N TRP A 34 15.33 -6.01 55.67
CA TRP A 34 15.81 -7.07 54.79
C TRP A 34 14.67 -7.80 54.06
N ARG A 35 13.49 -7.92 54.68
CA ARG A 35 12.30 -8.53 54.05
C ARG A 35 11.77 -7.64 52.95
N ILE A 36 11.67 -6.33 53.22
CA ILE A 36 11.23 -5.33 52.24
C ILE A 36 12.21 -5.26 51.07
N ALA A 37 13.52 -5.22 51.36
CA ALA A 37 14.55 -5.24 50.33
C ALA A 37 14.47 -6.50 49.47
N ALA A 38 14.35 -7.68 50.08
CA ALA A 38 14.23 -8.95 49.34
C ALA A 38 12.99 -8.98 48.43
N VAL A 39 11.83 -8.53 48.90
CA VAL A 39 10.60 -8.47 48.09
C VAL A 39 10.76 -7.49 46.94
N SER A 40 11.28 -6.28 47.19
CA SER A 40 11.50 -5.29 46.13
C SER A 40 12.49 -5.77 45.05
N ALA A 41 13.55 -6.45 45.48
CA ALA A 41 14.53 -7.05 44.59
C ALA A 41 13.88 -8.17 43.78
N ALA A 42 13.14 -9.07 44.42
CA ALA A 42 12.44 -10.16 43.74
C ALA A 42 11.46 -9.64 42.67
N CYS A 43 10.66 -8.61 42.98
CA CYS A 43 9.78 -7.97 42.00
C CYS A 43 10.57 -7.42 40.81
N THR A 44 11.65 -6.68 41.06
CA THR A 44 12.47 -6.08 40.00
C THR A 44 13.14 -7.15 39.13
N PHE A 45 13.81 -8.11 39.75
CA PHE A 45 14.50 -9.19 39.05
C PHE A 45 13.52 -10.07 38.27
N SER A 46 12.31 -10.31 38.77
CA SER A 46 11.31 -11.13 38.06
C SER A 46 10.93 -10.54 36.71
N VAL A 47 10.77 -9.22 36.63
CA VAL A 47 10.44 -8.51 35.39
C VAL A 47 11.61 -8.61 34.40
N PHE A 48 12.83 -8.33 34.85
CA PHE A 48 14.01 -8.42 33.98
C PHE A 48 14.30 -9.86 33.54
N TYR A 49 14.09 -10.84 34.40
CA TYR A 49 14.23 -12.25 34.06
C TYR A 49 13.24 -12.65 32.96
N LEU A 50 11.95 -12.32 33.13
CA LEU A 50 10.93 -12.62 32.12
C LEU A 50 11.24 -11.92 30.79
N MET A 51 11.69 -10.67 30.83
CA MET A 51 12.12 -9.94 29.64
C MET A 51 13.31 -10.60 28.95
N SER A 52 14.28 -11.09 29.72
CA SER A 52 15.46 -11.80 29.18
C SER A 52 15.12 -13.15 28.55
N THR A 53 14.04 -13.81 28.98
CA THR A 53 13.59 -15.09 28.40
C THR A 53 12.82 -14.92 27.09
N GLN A 54 12.39 -13.70 26.78
CA GLN A 54 11.67 -13.43 25.55
C GLN A 54 12.67 -13.24 24.41
N GLU A 55 12.79 -14.24 23.55
CA GLU A 55 13.48 -14.10 22.28
C GLU A 55 12.70 -13.10 21.40
N ALA A 56 13.36 -12.03 20.98
CA ALA A 56 12.87 -11.22 19.88
C ALA A 56 12.84 -12.12 18.63
N ARG A 57 11.66 -12.60 18.24
CA ARG A 57 11.49 -13.29 16.95
C ARG A 57 12.00 -12.35 15.86
N GLY A 58 13.08 -12.74 15.19
CA GLY A 58 13.54 -12.04 14.01
C GLY A 58 12.41 -11.92 12.97
N PRO A 59 12.52 -10.98 12.02
CA PRO A 59 11.53 -10.86 10.95
C PRO A 59 11.31 -12.22 10.30
N HIS A 60 10.04 -12.60 10.10
CA HIS A 60 9.72 -13.88 9.45
C HIS A 60 10.45 -13.96 8.10
N PRO A 61 11.10 -15.09 7.77
CA PRO A 61 11.75 -15.24 6.47
C PRO A 61 10.69 -15.06 5.36
N PRO A 62 11.04 -14.39 4.25
CA PRO A 62 10.09 -14.16 3.16
C PRO A 62 9.55 -15.49 2.63
N PRO A 63 8.28 -15.53 2.16
CA PRO A 63 7.67 -16.75 1.66
C PRO A 63 8.42 -17.27 0.43
N LYS A 64 8.48 -18.60 0.30
CA LYS A 64 9.01 -19.26 -0.90
C LYS A 64 7.98 -19.15 -2.03
N ILE A 65 8.32 -18.46 -3.11
CA ILE A 65 7.45 -18.33 -4.30
C ILE A 65 7.80 -19.46 -5.28
N VAL A 66 6.84 -20.34 -5.58
CA VAL A 66 6.95 -21.35 -6.63
C VAL A 66 6.19 -20.86 -7.85
N TYR A 67 6.91 -20.58 -8.95
CA TYR A 67 6.29 -20.20 -10.21
C TYR A 67 5.85 -21.44 -10.98
N ILE A 68 4.58 -21.50 -11.38
CA ILE A 68 4.05 -22.51 -12.29
C ILE A 68 3.95 -21.86 -13.67
N SER A 69 4.86 -22.18 -14.59
CA SER A 69 4.78 -21.69 -15.97
C SER A 69 3.80 -22.54 -16.77
N VAL A 70 2.82 -21.89 -17.39
CA VAL A 70 1.87 -22.53 -18.33
C VAL A 70 2.44 -22.54 -19.75
N LEU A 71 3.43 -21.70 -20.04
CA LEU A 71 4.05 -21.56 -21.35
C LEU A 71 5.35 -22.37 -21.43
N PRO A 72 5.69 -22.94 -22.60
CA PRO A 72 6.96 -23.64 -22.80
C PRO A 72 8.15 -22.70 -22.58
N ALA A 73 9.16 -23.16 -21.85
CA ALA A 73 10.35 -22.36 -21.52
C ALA A 73 11.22 -22.00 -22.75
N HIS A 74 11.07 -22.73 -23.87
CA HIS A 74 11.91 -22.59 -25.07
C HIS A 74 11.10 -22.30 -26.34
N ARG A 75 10.00 -21.55 -26.22
CA ARG A 75 9.23 -21.10 -27.38
C ARG A 75 10.07 -20.12 -28.21
N THR A 76 10.04 -20.26 -29.54
CA THR A 76 10.72 -19.33 -30.46
C THR A 76 9.89 -18.05 -30.63
N ASP A 77 10.51 -16.94 -31.01
CA ASP A 77 9.80 -15.67 -31.23
C ASP A 77 8.68 -15.79 -32.27
N GLU A 78 8.86 -16.62 -33.30
CA GLU A 78 7.83 -16.92 -34.29
C GLU A 78 6.60 -17.61 -33.67
N GLN A 79 6.82 -18.55 -32.76
CA GLN A 79 5.74 -19.22 -32.03
C GLN A 79 5.01 -18.26 -31.08
N ILE A 80 5.74 -17.32 -30.47
CA ILE A 80 5.15 -16.26 -29.64
C ILE A 80 4.25 -15.38 -30.49
N LEU A 81 4.75 -14.92 -31.63
CA LEU A 81 4.02 -14.03 -32.52
C LEU A 81 2.75 -14.72 -33.04
N ALA A 82 2.86 -15.96 -33.50
CA ALA A 82 1.72 -16.73 -33.98
C ALA A 82 0.64 -16.89 -32.90
N SER A 83 1.04 -17.28 -31.67
CA SER A 83 0.10 -17.41 -30.54
C SER A 83 -0.54 -16.07 -30.17
N ASN A 84 0.21 -14.97 -30.20
CA ASN A 84 -0.32 -13.64 -29.91
C ASN A 84 -1.34 -13.20 -30.97
N ILE A 85 -1.07 -13.42 -32.26
CA ILE A 85 -2.00 -13.09 -33.34
C ILE A 85 -3.30 -13.89 -33.20
N GLU A 86 -3.21 -15.19 -32.92
CA GLU A 86 -4.39 -16.02 -32.71
C GLU A 86 -5.21 -15.56 -31.50
N ASN A 87 -4.54 -15.29 -30.38
CA ASN A 87 -5.18 -14.76 -29.18
C ASN A 87 -5.84 -13.40 -29.42
N GLN A 88 -5.20 -12.54 -30.21
CA GLN A 88 -5.74 -11.22 -30.56
C GLN A 88 -7.01 -11.37 -31.41
N LYS A 89 -7.01 -12.25 -32.43
CA LYS A 89 -8.20 -12.53 -33.23
C LYS A 89 -9.37 -13.05 -32.37
N ARG A 90 -9.09 -13.97 -31.44
CA ARG A 90 -10.09 -14.50 -30.51
C ARG A 90 -10.66 -13.40 -29.59
N LYS A 91 -9.77 -12.55 -29.07
CA LYS A 91 -10.15 -11.41 -28.22
C LYS A 91 -11.03 -10.41 -28.98
N GLU A 92 -10.65 -10.09 -30.21
CA GLU A 92 -11.42 -9.18 -31.08
C GLU A 92 -12.79 -9.75 -31.44
N ALA A 93 -12.86 -11.05 -31.75
CA ALA A 93 -14.12 -11.74 -32.02
C ALA A 93 -15.07 -11.68 -30.81
N TRP A 94 -14.57 -12.01 -29.61
CA TRP A 94 -15.36 -11.92 -28.38
C TRP A 94 -15.77 -10.50 -28.04
N ALA A 95 -14.89 -9.52 -28.23
CA ALA A 95 -15.22 -8.11 -28.02
C ALA A 95 -16.31 -7.63 -28.98
N ALA A 96 -16.26 -8.06 -30.24
CA ALA A 96 -17.29 -7.73 -31.24
C ALA A 96 -18.64 -8.36 -30.88
N GLU A 97 -18.66 -9.62 -30.44
CA GLU A 97 -19.88 -10.27 -29.97
C GLU A 97 -20.46 -9.59 -28.73
N GLN A 98 -19.62 -9.28 -27.74
CA GLN A 98 -20.04 -8.59 -26.54
C GLN A 98 -20.59 -7.19 -26.86
N ALA A 99 -19.94 -6.44 -27.75
CA ALA A 99 -20.42 -5.12 -28.17
C ALA A 99 -21.79 -5.18 -28.85
N LYS A 100 -22.06 -6.25 -29.63
CA LYS A 100 -23.39 -6.49 -30.21
C LYS A 100 -24.43 -6.76 -29.13
N ARG A 101 -24.13 -7.66 -28.19
CA ARG A 101 -25.01 -7.98 -27.04
C ARG A 101 -25.30 -6.75 -26.19
N ASP A 102 -24.27 -5.98 -25.85
CA ASP A 102 -24.41 -4.77 -25.05
C ASP A 102 -25.25 -3.73 -25.78
N LYS A 103 -25.11 -3.61 -27.10
CA LYS A 103 -25.97 -2.74 -27.91
C LYS A 103 -27.43 -3.20 -27.86
N GLU A 104 -27.70 -4.48 -28.08
CA GLU A 104 -29.05 -5.05 -28.00
C GLU A 104 -29.68 -4.80 -26.62
N VAL A 105 -28.93 -5.07 -25.55
CA VAL A 105 -29.39 -4.84 -24.17
C VAL A 105 -29.69 -3.37 -23.93
N ARG A 106 -28.80 -2.45 -24.33
CA ARG A 106 -29.05 -1.01 -24.22
C ARG A 106 -30.31 -0.60 -24.98
N ASP A 107 -30.48 -1.07 -26.21
CA ASP A 107 -31.63 -0.70 -27.04
C ASP A 107 -32.96 -1.20 -26.44
N ILE A 108 -32.96 -2.40 -25.83
CA ILE A 108 -34.10 -2.92 -25.07
C ILE A 108 -34.43 -2.00 -23.88
N TYR A 109 -33.43 -1.64 -23.07
CA TYR A 109 -33.65 -0.77 -21.91
C TYR A 109 -34.10 0.64 -22.30
N LYS A 110 -33.53 1.20 -23.37
CA LYS A 110 -33.98 2.50 -23.92
C LYS A 110 -35.44 2.43 -24.34
N THR A 111 -35.85 1.33 -24.95
CA THR A 111 -37.24 1.10 -25.38
C THR A 111 -38.17 1.04 -24.17
N ILE A 112 -37.84 0.25 -23.14
CA ILE A 112 -38.62 0.15 -21.90
C ILE A 112 -38.72 1.51 -21.19
N GLY A 113 -37.63 2.27 -21.12
CA GLY A 113 -37.61 3.61 -20.54
C GLY A 113 -38.56 4.56 -21.26
N ARG A 114 -38.54 4.58 -22.60
CA ARG A 114 -39.46 5.38 -23.41
C ARG A 114 -40.92 5.01 -23.16
N TYR A 115 -41.25 3.71 -23.10
CA TYR A 115 -42.60 3.25 -22.78
C TYR A 115 -43.04 3.59 -21.35
N SER A 116 -42.10 3.70 -20.42
CA SER A 116 -42.37 4.10 -19.03
C SER A 116 -42.52 5.62 -18.86
N GLY A 117 -42.44 6.40 -19.95
CA GLY A 117 -42.54 7.87 -19.93
C GLY A 117 -41.24 8.59 -19.55
N MET A 118 -40.09 7.91 -19.59
CA MET A 118 -38.78 8.50 -19.31
C MET A 118 -38.16 9.09 -20.58
N ASP A 119 -37.57 10.29 -20.48
CA ASP A 119 -36.81 10.93 -21.57
C ASP A 119 -35.39 10.36 -21.64
N VAL A 120 -35.26 9.23 -22.33
CA VAL A 120 -34.01 8.49 -22.46
C VAL A 120 -32.97 9.23 -23.30
N ASP A 121 -33.41 10.05 -24.27
CA ASP A 121 -32.50 10.75 -25.18
C ASP A 121 -31.84 11.94 -24.46
N LYS A 122 -32.60 12.68 -23.65
CA LYS A 122 -32.03 13.69 -22.74
C LYS A 122 -31.05 13.07 -21.74
N ILE A 123 -31.40 11.94 -21.13
CA ILE A 123 -30.52 11.26 -20.17
C ILE A 123 -29.21 10.81 -20.84
N ALA A 124 -29.28 10.27 -22.07
CA ALA A 124 -28.10 9.88 -22.81
C ALA A 124 -27.18 11.08 -23.12
N HIS A 125 -27.77 12.20 -23.55
CA HIS A 125 -27.02 13.43 -23.81
C HIS A 125 -26.34 13.98 -22.55
N ASP A 126 -27.09 14.09 -21.45
CA ASP A 126 -26.56 14.58 -20.16
C ASP A 126 -25.42 13.68 -19.67
N ALA A 127 -25.54 12.35 -19.84
CA ALA A 127 -24.50 11.40 -19.48
C ALA A 127 -23.23 11.54 -20.35
N GLU A 128 -23.36 11.77 -21.67
CA GLU A 128 -22.22 12.01 -22.56
C GLU A 128 -21.46 13.30 -22.20
N VAL A 129 -22.18 14.36 -21.87
CA VAL A 129 -21.59 15.64 -21.42
C VAL A 129 -20.86 15.45 -20.09
N GLU A 130 -21.46 14.76 -19.14
CA GLU A 130 -20.85 14.47 -17.84
C GLU A 130 -19.60 13.59 -17.98
N GLU A 131 -19.66 12.53 -18.79
CA GLU A 131 -18.52 11.67 -19.11
C GLU A 131 -17.37 12.44 -19.76
N ALA A 132 -17.66 13.33 -20.71
CA ALA A 132 -16.66 14.18 -21.34
C ALA A 132 -15.99 15.12 -20.33
N ALA A 133 -16.78 15.72 -19.43
CA ALA A 133 -16.28 16.57 -18.35
C ALA A 133 -15.41 15.78 -17.36
N ARG A 134 -15.86 14.57 -16.95
CA ARG A 134 -15.10 13.65 -16.09
C ARG A 134 -13.75 13.28 -16.71
N LYS A 135 -13.75 12.85 -17.97
CA LYS A 135 -12.51 12.48 -18.70
C LYS A 135 -11.56 13.66 -18.80
N LYS A 136 -12.05 14.86 -19.09
CA LYS A 136 -11.23 16.07 -19.13
C LYS A 136 -10.60 16.37 -17.76
N ALA A 137 -11.39 16.35 -16.69
CA ALA A 137 -10.90 16.56 -15.34
C ALA A 137 -9.88 15.49 -14.90
N GLU A 138 -10.10 14.23 -15.29
CA GLU A 138 -9.15 13.15 -15.02
C GLU A 138 -7.83 13.32 -15.79
N MET A 139 -7.89 13.70 -17.06
CA MET A 139 -6.70 14.02 -17.86
C MET A 139 -5.92 15.20 -17.27
N GLU A 140 -6.62 16.23 -16.76
CA GLU A 140 -6.01 17.36 -16.06
C GLU A 140 -5.37 16.93 -14.73
N ARG A 141 -6.01 16.01 -13.98
CA ARG A 141 -5.49 15.44 -12.72
C ARG A 141 -4.25 14.56 -12.93
N ILE A 142 -4.29 13.69 -13.93
CA ILE A 142 -3.16 12.79 -14.26
C ILE A 142 -1.97 13.62 -14.78
N GLY A 143 -2.24 14.78 -15.38
CA GLY A 143 -1.22 15.63 -15.99
C GLY A 143 -0.61 14.97 -17.23
N LYS A 144 0.30 15.68 -17.91
CA LYS A 144 1.08 15.05 -18.99
C LYS A 144 1.96 13.97 -18.38
N PRO A 145 1.99 12.73 -18.92
CA PRO A 145 2.90 11.70 -18.43
C PRO A 145 4.34 12.24 -18.50
N ARG A 146 4.93 12.49 -17.33
CA ARG A 146 6.30 13.00 -17.22
C ARG A 146 7.23 11.81 -17.39
N LEU A 147 7.78 11.67 -18.59
CA LEU A 147 8.87 10.73 -18.83
C LEU A 147 10.07 11.15 -17.97
N PRO A 148 10.89 10.21 -17.49
CA PRO A 148 12.18 10.53 -16.91
C PRO A 148 13.01 11.36 -17.90
N GLU A 149 13.81 12.30 -17.40
CA GLU A 149 14.64 13.16 -18.24
C GLU A 149 15.48 12.33 -19.22
N GLY A 150 15.41 12.66 -20.52
CA GLY A 150 16.14 11.96 -21.58
C GLY A 150 15.40 10.81 -22.27
N ARG A 151 14.14 10.48 -21.91
CA ARG A 151 13.33 9.54 -22.69
C ARG A 151 12.15 10.22 -23.39
N THR A 152 11.97 9.92 -24.67
CA THR A 152 10.74 10.18 -25.43
C THR A 152 9.87 8.91 -25.43
N LEU A 153 8.55 9.07 -25.50
CA LEU A 153 7.67 7.94 -25.82
C LEU A 153 8.06 7.44 -27.22
N PRO A 154 8.11 6.12 -27.45
CA PRO A 154 8.21 5.62 -28.81
C PRO A 154 7.03 6.19 -29.61
N GLN A 155 7.32 6.84 -30.73
CA GLN A 155 6.29 7.21 -31.69
C GLN A 155 5.74 5.90 -32.24
N ILE A 156 4.63 5.46 -31.67
CA ILE A 156 3.81 4.43 -32.29
C ILE A 156 3.14 5.18 -33.44
N ASP A 157 3.66 4.99 -34.65
CA ASP A 157 2.96 5.41 -35.85
C ASP A 157 1.58 4.75 -35.77
N GLN A 158 0.56 5.55 -35.43
CA GLN A 158 -0.81 5.11 -35.59
C GLN A 158 -0.99 4.97 -37.10
N ALA A 159 -0.82 3.74 -37.60
CA ALA A 159 -1.25 3.38 -38.94
C ALA A 159 -2.68 3.92 -39.09
N PRO A 160 -2.98 4.64 -40.18
CA PRO A 160 -4.23 5.36 -40.31
C PRO A 160 -5.37 4.36 -40.09
N SER A 161 -6.14 4.59 -39.03
CA SER A 161 -7.43 3.95 -38.82
C SER A 161 -8.19 4.13 -40.12
N GLN A 162 -8.35 3.04 -40.88
CA GLN A 162 -9.12 3.03 -42.12
C GLN A 162 -10.54 3.47 -41.76
N THR A 163 -10.78 4.77 -41.93
CA THR A 163 -12.09 5.37 -41.89
C THR A 163 -12.54 5.32 -43.34
N GLY A 164 -13.28 4.27 -43.66
CA GLY A 164 -13.74 3.96 -44.99
C GLY A 164 -15.05 3.21 -44.93
N GLN A 165 -16.11 3.91 -44.51
CA GLN A 165 -17.43 4.02 -45.15
C GLN A 165 -18.44 4.63 -44.17
#